data_AF-A0A840VFN4-F1
#
_entry.id   AF-A0A840VFN4-F1
#
_cell.length_a   1.000
_cell.length_b   1.000
_cell.length_c   1.000
_cell.angle_alpha   90.00
_cell.angle_beta   90.00
_cell.angle_gamma   90.00
#
_symmetry.space_group_name_H-M   'P 1'
#
loop_
_entity.id
_entity.type
_entity.pdbx_description
1 polymer ?
#
loop_
_entity_poly.entity_id
_entity_poly.type
_entity_poly.pdbx_seq_one_letter_code
_entity_poly.pdbx_strand_id
1 'polypeptide(L)'
;MKSYEIYSAIDPSVVHAMLDWFRDNDRNVYKTAVATLAQSRKLRPVFIQKKALPEQYAWILKTLQTKSAEAIGEHLMQAWLMAGNQELLAAFCDAMGIEHDGKGSVTGELPEELDAAKLDAAVDSLMERFDPKIVTVYLQFFNLQNSGGWGALSSKLESDERLKLA
;
A
#
# COMPACT_ATOMS: atom_id res chain seq x y z
N MET A 1 -2.45 -9.69 -8.73
CA MET A 1 -2.83 -9.83 -7.30
C MET A 1 -3.94 -8.83 -6.99
N LYS A 2 -4.78 -9.08 -5.98
CA LYS A 2 -5.79 -8.13 -5.46
C LYS A 2 -5.37 -7.61 -4.09
N SER A 3 -5.94 -6.48 -3.65
CA SER A 3 -5.54 -5.85 -2.37
C SER A 3 -5.67 -6.81 -1.17
N TYR A 4 -6.76 -7.58 -1.09
CA TYR A 4 -6.96 -8.57 0.00
C TYR A 4 -5.92 -9.70 -0.03
N GLU A 5 -5.38 -10.04 -1.20
CA GLU A 5 -4.31 -11.04 -1.37
C GLU A 5 -2.98 -10.46 -0.91
N ILE A 6 -2.71 -9.19 -1.22
CA ILE A 6 -1.53 -8.47 -0.70
C ILE A 6 -1.59 -8.45 0.84
N TYR A 7 -2.70 -8.04 1.44
CA TYR A 7 -2.88 -8.07 2.91
C TYR A 7 -2.72 -9.47 3.53
N SER A 8 -2.94 -10.53 2.75
CA SER A 8 -2.76 -11.91 3.22
C SER A 8 -1.30 -12.36 3.16
N ALA A 9 -0.50 -11.75 2.29
CA ALA A 9 0.89 -12.12 2.05
C ALA A 9 1.91 -11.19 2.72
N ILE A 10 1.53 -9.96 3.08
CA ILE A 10 2.45 -8.99 3.70
C ILE A 10 2.81 -9.33 5.14
N ASP A 11 4.00 -8.91 5.56
CA ASP A 11 4.36 -8.82 6.96
C ASP A 11 3.38 -7.89 7.73
N PRO A 12 2.76 -8.35 8.83
CA PRO A 12 1.82 -7.56 9.63
C PRO A 12 2.37 -6.21 10.13
N SER A 13 3.69 -6.09 10.30
CA SER A 13 4.34 -4.84 10.73
C SER A 13 4.07 -3.67 9.80
N VAL A 14 3.86 -3.91 8.49
CA VAL A 14 3.51 -2.86 7.53
C VAL A 14 2.12 -2.29 7.85
N VAL A 15 1.15 -3.16 8.15
CA VAL A 15 -0.20 -2.72 8.53
C VAL A 15 -0.19 -2.02 9.88
N HIS A 16 0.64 -2.46 10.82
CA HIS A 16 0.80 -1.77 12.09
C HIS A 16 1.36 -0.35 11.88
N ALA A 17 2.42 -0.19 11.08
CA ALA A 17 2.99 1.11 10.74
C ALA A 17 1.97 2.03 10.07
N MET A 18 1.17 1.50 9.13
CA MET A 18 0.07 2.22 8.50
C MET A 18 -0.97 2.72 9.53
N LEU A 19 -1.40 1.84 10.44
CA LEU A 19 -2.42 2.18 11.43
C LEU A 19 -1.90 3.14 12.50
N ASP A 20 -0.65 2.98 12.94
CA ASP A 20 0.02 3.92 13.84
C ASP A 20 0.13 5.30 13.19
N TRP A 21 0.58 5.36 11.93
CA TRP A 21 0.69 6.62 11.20
C TRP A 21 -0.65 7.36 11.13
N PHE A 22 -1.75 6.66 10.80
CA PHE A 22 -3.07 7.30 10.80
C PHE A 22 -3.49 7.75 12.20
N ARG A 23 -3.19 7.01 13.27
CA ARG A 23 -3.58 7.45 14.61
C ARG A 23 -2.83 8.68 15.10
N ASP A 24 -1.62 8.88 14.60
CA ASP A 24 -0.76 10.00 14.98
C ASP A 24 -0.99 11.23 14.08
N ASN A 25 -1.28 11.03 12.80
CA ASN A 25 -1.36 12.11 11.81
C ASN A 25 -2.80 12.40 11.32
N ASP A 26 -3.66 11.39 11.23
CA ASP A 26 -5.06 11.56 10.78
C ASP A 26 -6.01 10.57 11.46
N ARG A 27 -6.40 10.91 12.70
CA ARG A 27 -7.31 10.08 13.50
C ARG A 27 -8.68 9.88 12.86
N ASN A 28 -9.09 10.76 11.93
CA ASN A 28 -10.37 10.63 11.26
C ASN A 28 -10.33 9.49 10.26
N VAL A 29 -9.25 9.35 9.49
CA VAL A 29 -9.06 8.20 8.58
C VAL A 29 -9.06 6.89 9.36
N TYR A 30 -8.34 6.81 10.49
CA TYR A 30 -8.36 5.60 11.34
C TYR A 30 -9.78 5.25 11.81
N LYS A 31 -10.53 6.22 12.33
CA LYS A 31 -11.91 6.02 12.81
C LYS A 31 -12.84 5.56 11.69
N THR A 32 -12.74 6.18 10.52
CA THR A 32 -13.53 5.84 9.33
C THR A 32 -13.21 4.43 8.84
N ALA A 33 -11.94 4.06 8.76
CA ALA A 33 -11.52 2.72 8.39
C ALA A 33 -12.10 1.66 9.34
N VAL A 34 -12.00 1.86 10.66
CA VAL A 34 -12.61 0.96 11.65
C VAL A 34 -14.13 0.88 11.47
N ALA A 35 -14.80 1.99 11.21
CA ALA A 35 -16.24 2.01 11.02
C ALA A 35 -16.68 1.23 9.77
N THR A 36 -16.03 1.47 8.63
CA THR A 36 -16.32 0.81 7.35
C THR A 36 -16.04 -0.69 7.42
N LEU A 37 -14.90 -1.08 8.00
CA LEU A 37 -14.55 -2.50 8.18
C LEU A 37 -15.51 -3.19 9.18
N ALA A 38 -15.96 -2.51 10.24
CA ALA A 38 -16.92 -3.09 11.17
C ALA A 38 -18.28 -3.30 10.48
N GLN A 39 -18.72 -2.33 9.68
CA GLN A 39 -19.97 -2.43 8.93
C GLN A 39 -19.95 -3.57 7.92
N SER A 40 -18.83 -3.79 7.20
CA SER A 40 -18.70 -4.91 6.26
C SER A 40 -18.81 -6.28 6.95
N ARG A 41 -18.52 -6.32 8.26
CA ARG A 41 -18.67 -7.50 9.14
C ARG A 41 -19.98 -7.50 9.93
N LYS A 42 -20.91 -6.58 9.67
CA LYS A 42 -22.18 -6.39 10.41
C LYS A 42 -21.98 -6.15 11.92
N LEU A 43 -20.89 -5.51 12.29
CA LEU A 43 -20.54 -5.15 13.67
C LEU A 43 -20.67 -3.64 13.91
N ARG A 44 -21.00 -3.27 15.15
CA ARG A 44 -20.88 -1.87 15.57
C ARG A 44 -19.40 -1.52 15.81
N PRO A 45 -18.90 -0.36 15.37
CA PRO A 45 -17.48 0.00 15.50
C PRO A 45 -16.97 0.00 16.95
N VAL A 46 -17.85 0.32 17.91
CA VAL A 46 -17.55 0.34 19.35
C VAL A 46 -17.03 -1.01 19.87
N PHE A 47 -17.42 -2.14 19.27
CA PHE A 47 -16.93 -3.46 19.67
C PHE A 47 -15.45 -3.68 19.35
N ILE A 48 -14.94 -2.96 18.36
CA ILE A 48 -13.52 -2.97 17.98
C ILE A 48 -12.80 -1.94 18.84
N GLN A 49 -13.33 -0.71 18.93
CA GLN A 49 -12.69 0.40 19.63
C GLN A 49 -12.46 0.17 21.13
N LYS A 50 -13.25 -0.70 21.78
CA LYS A 50 -13.08 -1.07 23.20
C LYS A 50 -11.94 -2.07 23.45
N LYS A 51 -11.39 -2.69 22.41
CA LYS A 51 -10.29 -3.65 22.52
C LYS A 51 -8.97 -2.95 22.79
N ALA A 52 -7.98 -3.68 23.33
CA ALA A 52 -6.61 -3.19 23.38
C ALA A 52 -6.08 -2.95 21.95
N LEU A 53 -5.15 -2.01 21.76
CA LEU A 53 -4.66 -1.64 20.42
C LEU A 53 -4.14 -2.83 19.59
N PRO A 54 -3.33 -3.75 20.14
CA PRO A 54 -2.87 -4.91 19.38
C PRO A 54 -4.04 -5.78 18.87
N GLU A 55 -5.10 -5.93 19.66
CA GLU A 55 -6.30 -6.66 19.25
C GLU A 55 -7.12 -5.91 18.19
N GLN A 56 -7.13 -4.58 18.22
CA GLN A 56 -7.74 -3.78 17.16
C GLN A 56 -7.00 -4.00 15.84
N TYR A 57 -5.67 -3.94 15.84
CA TYR A 57 -4.86 -4.06 14.64
C TYR A 57 -4.96 -5.47 14.04
N ALA A 58 -4.86 -6.50 14.88
CA ALA A 58 -5.06 -7.88 14.45
C ALA A 58 -6.45 -8.10 13.81
N TRP A 59 -7.49 -7.47 14.38
CA TRP A 59 -8.84 -7.56 13.82
C TRP A 59 -8.98 -6.80 12.49
N ILE A 60 -8.37 -5.61 12.39
CA ILE A 60 -8.36 -4.81 11.15
C ILE A 60 -7.66 -5.59 10.04
N LEU A 61 -6.43 -6.07 10.29
CA LEU A 61 -5.65 -6.86 9.34
C LEU A 61 -6.43 -8.10 8.87
N LYS A 62 -6.98 -8.88 9.80
CA LYS A 62 -7.80 -10.05 9.47
C LYS A 62 -9.01 -9.71 8.60
N THR A 63 -9.58 -8.51 8.76
CA THR A 63 -10.70 -8.07 7.94
C THR A 63 -10.25 -7.61 6.55
N LEU A 64 -9.11 -6.93 6.45
CA LEU A 64 -8.50 -6.49 5.19
C LEU A 64 -8.09 -7.66 4.28
N GLN A 65 -7.81 -8.83 4.86
CA GLN A 65 -7.53 -10.08 4.12
C GLN A 65 -8.76 -10.69 3.42
N THR A 66 -9.94 -10.10 3.60
CA THR A 66 -11.18 -10.63 2.99
C THR A 66 -11.52 -9.92 1.70
N LYS A 67 -12.08 -10.64 0.72
CA LYS A 67 -12.55 -10.06 -0.56
C LYS A 67 -13.52 -8.89 -0.37
N SER A 68 -14.37 -8.94 0.66
CA SER A 68 -15.29 -7.85 1.00
C SER A 68 -14.61 -6.54 1.39
N ALA A 69 -13.33 -6.58 1.72
CA ALA A 69 -12.53 -5.40 2.06
C ALA A 69 -11.66 -4.91 0.90
N GLU A 70 -11.79 -5.45 -0.32
CA GLU A 70 -10.88 -5.14 -1.44
C GLU A 70 -10.76 -3.63 -1.69
N ALA A 71 -11.88 -2.94 -1.92
CA ALA A 71 -11.88 -1.51 -2.22
C ALA A 71 -11.38 -0.65 -1.06
N ILE A 72 -11.88 -0.88 0.17
CA ILE A 72 -11.45 -0.10 1.34
C ILE A 72 -9.98 -0.36 1.68
N GLY A 73 -9.50 -1.59 1.51
CA GLY A 73 -8.12 -1.95 1.76
C GLY A 73 -7.17 -1.30 0.75
N GLU A 74 -7.57 -1.20 -0.51
CA GLU A 74 -6.82 -0.47 -1.51
C GLU A 74 -6.72 1.02 -1.20
N HIS A 75 -7.87 1.66 -0.94
CA HIS A 75 -7.89 3.08 -0.59
C HIS A 75 -7.12 3.40 0.69
N LEU A 76 -7.17 2.53 1.69
CA LEU A 76 -6.46 2.74 2.95
C LEU A 76 -4.94 2.70 2.76
N MET A 77 -4.44 1.72 1.99
CA MET A 77 -3.01 1.63 1.69
C MET A 77 -2.56 2.81 0.82
N GLN A 78 -3.32 3.14 -0.23
CA GLN A 78 -3.04 4.30 -1.09
C GLN A 78 -2.98 5.60 -0.27
N ALA A 79 -3.94 5.84 0.62
CA ALA A 79 -3.96 7.03 1.46
C ALA A 79 -2.70 7.14 2.35
N TRP A 80 -2.24 6.02 2.93
CA TRP A 80 -1.02 6.01 3.73
C TRP A 80 0.25 6.19 2.90
N LEU A 81 0.33 5.56 1.73
CA LEU A 81 1.44 5.75 0.80
C LEU A 81 1.54 7.22 0.35
N MET A 82 0.43 7.81 -0.09
CA MET A 82 0.35 9.19 -0.57
C MET A 82 0.64 10.24 0.50
N ALA A 83 0.28 9.99 1.75
CA ALA A 83 0.44 10.96 2.83
C ALA A 83 1.69 10.74 3.68
N GLY A 84 2.05 9.48 3.94
CA GLY A 84 3.13 9.09 4.84
C GLY A 84 4.44 8.67 4.16
N ASN A 85 4.42 8.41 2.85
CA ASN A 85 5.58 7.86 2.12
C ASN A 85 5.96 8.69 0.88
N GLN A 86 5.72 9.99 0.92
CA GLN A 86 5.91 10.91 -0.23
C GLN A 86 7.31 10.87 -0.85
N GLU A 87 8.36 10.73 -0.02
CA GLU A 87 9.74 10.63 -0.53
C GLU A 87 9.95 9.37 -1.38
N LEU A 88 9.39 8.23 -0.96
CA LEU A 88 9.43 6.98 -1.73
C LEU A 88 8.71 7.13 -3.07
N LEU A 89 7.50 7.71 -3.05
CA LEU A 89 6.71 7.91 -4.26
C LEU A 89 7.40 8.86 -5.24
N ALA A 90 7.95 9.97 -4.73
CA ALA A 90 8.71 10.93 -5.54
C ALA A 90 9.95 10.27 -6.13
N ALA A 91 10.73 9.54 -5.33
CA ALA A 91 11.93 8.85 -5.80
C ALA A 91 11.64 7.82 -6.89
N PHE A 92 10.52 7.09 -6.81
CA PHE A 92 10.09 6.19 -7.88
C PHE A 92 9.72 6.96 -9.16
N CYS A 93 8.92 8.02 -9.02
CA CYS A 93 8.51 8.83 -10.17
C CYS A 93 9.73 9.46 -10.87
N ASP A 94 10.66 10.05 -10.11
CA ASP A 94 11.91 10.60 -10.62
C ASP A 94 12.74 9.56 -11.38
N ALA A 95 12.91 8.37 -10.82
CA ALA A 95 13.68 7.29 -11.45
C ALA A 95 13.02 6.77 -12.74
N MET A 96 11.69 6.72 -12.77
CA MET A 96 10.94 6.33 -13.97
C MET A 96 10.80 7.47 -15.00
N GLY A 97 11.03 8.72 -14.59
CA GLY A 97 10.75 9.91 -15.38
C GLY A 97 9.25 10.20 -15.52
N ILE A 98 8.47 9.87 -14.51
CA ILE A 98 7.03 10.17 -14.42
C ILE A 98 6.86 11.55 -13.80
N GLU A 99 6.11 12.43 -14.47
CA GLU A 99 5.86 13.78 -13.96
C GLU A 99 4.97 13.74 -12.70
N HIS A 100 5.38 14.46 -11.66
CA HIS A 100 4.67 14.49 -10.39
C HIS A 100 4.78 15.86 -9.69
N ASP A 101 3.98 16.06 -8.65
CA ASP A 101 3.84 17.31 -7.89
C ASP A 101 4.98 17.61 -6.89
N GLY A 102 6.13 16.96 -7.04
CA GLY A 102 7.22 16.99 -6.05
C GLY A 102 7.02 16.07 -4.83
N LYS A 103 5.84 15.48 -4.61
CA LYS A 103 5.53 14.55 -3.50
C LYS A 103 5.18 13.14 -3.97
N GLY A 104 5.40 12.87 -5.25
CA GLY A 104 5.07 11.61 -5.90
C GLY A 104 3.61 11.44 -6.28
N SER A 105 2.79 12.49 -6.20
CA SER A 105 1.46 12.48 -6.82
C SER A 105 1.61 12.83 -8.30
N VAL A 106 1.21 11.90 -9.17
CA VAL A 106 1.29 12.08 -10.63
C VAL A 106 0.33 13.18 -11.06
N THR A 107 0.82 14.15 -11.84
CA THR A 107 0.07 15.34 -12.28
C THR A 107 -0.64 15.14 -13.63
N GLY A 108 -0.35 14.03 -14.32
CA GLY A 108 -0.94 13.65 -15.60
C GLY A 108 -1.37 12.18 -15.64
N GLU A 109 -1.37 11.61 -16.84
CA GLU A 109 -1.66 10.18 -17.02
C GLU A 109 -0.40 9.34 -16.73
N LEU A 110 -0.61 8.19 -16.10
CA LEU A 110 0.45 7.19 -15.98
C LEU A 110 0.77 6.64 -17.38
N PRO A 111 2.04 6.29 -17.64
CA PRO A 111 2.43 5.75 -18.94
C PRO A 111 1.74 4.40 -19.19
N GLU A 112 1.43 4.10 -20.46
CA GLU A 112 0.84 2.81 -20.85
C GLU A 112 1.81 1.63 -20.58
N GLU A 113 3.11 1.88 -20.71
CA GLU A 113 4.18 0.90 -20.50
C GLU A 113 5.28 1.48 -19.59
N LEU A 114 5.93 0.62 -18.81
CA LEU A 114 7.10 0.99 -18.02
C LEU A 114 8.36 0.47 -18.71
N ASP A 115 9.34 1.35 -18.89
CA ASP A 115 10.66 0.96 -19.38
C ASP A 115 11.33 0.03 -18.36
N ALA A 116 11.65 -1.19 -18.79
CA ALA A 116 12.18 -2.23 -17.90
C ALA A 116 13.56 -1.88 -17.33
N ALA A 117 14.42 -1.20 -18.09
CA ALA A 117 15.76 -0.83 -17.63
C ALA A 117 15.68 0.29 -16.58
N LYS A 118 14.81 1.28 -16.78
CA LYS A 118 14.52 2.30 -15.76
C LYS A 118 13.90 1.67 -14.52
N LEU A 119 12.97 0.74 -14.69
CA LEU A 119 12.32 0.05 -13.58
C LEU A 119 13.33 -0.73 -12.74
N ASP A 120 14.25 -1.46 -13.37
CA ASP A 120 15.31 -2.19 -12.67
C ASP A 120 16.18 -1.24 -11.82
N ALA A 121 16.66 -0.15 -12.43
CA ALA A 121 17.46 0.85 -11.73
C ALA A 121 16.67 1.56 -10.61
N ALA A 122 15.38 1.82 -10.82
CA ALA A 122 14.49 2.39 -9.82
C ALA A 122 14.35 1.44 -8.62
N VAL A 123 14.03 0.16 -8.86
CA VAL A 123 13.90 -0.84 -7.81
C VAL A 123 15.18 -0.96 -6.99
N ASP A 124 16.35 -1.01 -7.65
CA ASP A 124 17.64 -1.07 -6.95
C ASP A 124 17.86 0.14 -6.06
N SER A 125 17.66 1.36 -6.59
CA SER A 125 17.83 2.58 -5.80
C SER A 125 16.85 2.68 -4.63
N LEU A 126 15.60 2.25 -4.81
CA LEU A 126 14.59 2.28 -3.75
C LEU A 126 14.91 1.29 -2.63
N MET A 127 15.36 0.09 -2.98
CA MET A 127 15.74 -0.95 -2.02
C MET A 127 16.96 -0.57 -1.17
N GLU A 128 17.84 0.28 -1.68
CA GLU A 128 18.98 0.80 -0.92
C GLU A 128 18.59 1.91 0.06
N ARG A 129 17.53 2.66 -0.23
CA ARG A 129 17.17 3.91 0.48
C ARG A 129 16.03 3.76 1.47
N PHE A 130 15.09 2.85 1.21
CA PHE A 130 13.84 2.73 1.96
C PHE A 130 13.69 1.33 2.54
N ASP A 131 12.74 1.16 3.48
CA ASP A 131 12.41 -0.15 4.02
C ASP A 131 11.92 -1.08 2.88
N PRO A 132 12.59 -2.22 2.63
CA PRO A 132 12.22 -3.14 1.55
C PRO A 132 10.77 -3.61 1.59
N LYS A 133 10.16 -3.74 2.78
CA LYS A 133 8.76 -4.12 2.94
C LYS A 133 7.82 -3.02 2.44
N ILE A 134 8.15 -1.76 2.71
CA ILE A 134 7.36 -0.61 2.24
C ILE A 134 7.53 -0.43 0.74
N VAL A 135 8.76 -0.55 0.21
CA VAL A 135 9.02 -0.51 -1.25
C VAL A 135 8.20 -1.57 -1.96
N THR A 136 8.23 -2.80 -1.46
CA THR A 136 7.50 -3.93 -2.05
C THR A 136 6.00 -3.69 -2.05
N VAL A 137 5.42 -3.23 -0.94
CA VAL A 137 3.99 -2.91 -0.86
C VAL A 137 3.63 -1.76 -1.78
N TYR A 138 4.45 -0.70 -1.82
CA TYR A 138 4.26 0.40 -2.73
C TYR A 138 4.19 -0.07 -4.19
N LEU A 139 5.15 -0.89 -4.64
CA LEU A 139 5.18 -1.38 -6.02
C LEU A 139 4.01 -2.31 -6.34
N GLN A 140 3.58 -3.16 -5.40
CA GLN A 140 2.38 -3.98 -5.59
C GLN A 140 1.12 -3.12 -5.77
N PHE A 141 0.90 -2.13 -4.89
CA PHE A 141 -0.26 -1.24 -4.98
C PHE A 141 -0.17 -0.26 -6.16
N PHE A 142 1.04 0.15 -6.54
CA PHE A 142 1.25 0.92 -7.76
C PHE A 142 0.78 0.10 -8.96
N ASN A 143 1.18 -1.18 -9.05
CA ASN A 143 0.77 -2.08 -10.14
C ASN A 143 -0.75 -2.33 -10.22
N LEU A 144 -1.49 -2.16 -9.12
CA LEU A 144 -2.97 -2.26 -9.14
C LEU A 144 -3.66 -1.08 -9.85
N GLN A 145 -2.97 0.05 -10.02
CA GLN A 145 -3.55 1.23 -10.66
C GLN A 145 -3.80 1.03 -12.16
N ASN A 146 -3.06 0.12 -12.81
CA ASN A 146 -3.35 -0.30 -14.18
C ASN A 146 -4.17 -1.58 -14.19
N SER A 147 -5.22 -1.63 -15.02
CA SER A 147 -6.02 -2.85 -15.17
C SER A 147 -5.16 -3.96 -15.79
N GLY A 148 -4.88 -5.00 -15.01
CA GLY A 148 -3.97 -6.08 -15.40
C GLY A 148 -2.49 -5.83 -15.06
N GLY A 149 -2.16 -4.66 -14.51
CA GLY A 149 -0.80 -4.25 -14.17
C GLY A 149 0.06 -3.89 -15.37
N TRP A 150 1.24 -3.35 -15.11
CA TRP A 150 2.26 -3.15 -16.14
C TRP A 150 3.07 -4.43 -16.29
N GLY A 151 3.20 -4.96 -17.51
CA GLY A 151 3.89 -6.22 -17.77
C GLY A 151 5.29 -6.28 -17.16
N ALA A 152 6.10 -5.23 -17.37
CA ALA A 152 7.45 -5.14 -16.81
C ALA A 152 7.46 -5.18 -15.28
N LEU A 153 6.54 -4.48 -14.62
CA LEU A 153 6.44 -4.46 -13.15
C LEU A 153 5.93 -5.79 -12.59
N SER A 154 4.92 -6.38 -13.22
CA SER A 154 4.43 -7.71 -12.84
C SER A 154 5.55 -8.75 -12.93
N SER A 155 6.31 -8.79 -14.03
CA SER A 155 7.45 -9.70 -14.17
C SER A 155 8.56 -9.44 -13.14
N LYS A 156 8.83 -8.17 -12.82
CA LYS A 156 9.82 -7.81 -11.79
C LYS A 156 9.39 -8.26 -10.39
N LEU A 157 8.13 -8.02 -10.02
CA LEU A 157 7.54 -8.46 -8.74
C LEU A 157 7.54 -9.99 -8.57
N GLU A 158 7.45 -10.73 -9.68
CA GLU A 158 7.49 -12.20 -9.67
C GLU A 158 8.91 -12.78 -9.61
N SER A 159 9.90 -12.10 -10.19
CA SER A 159 11.26 -12.64 -10.38
C SER A 159 12.30 -12.13 -9.37
N ASP A 160 12.09 -10.96 -8.76
CA ASP A 160 13.02 -10.38 -7.80
C ASP A 160 12.71 -10.85 -6.38
N GLU A 161 13.59 -11.67 -5.81
CA GLU A 161 13.46 -12.22 -4.46
C GLU A 161 13.36 -11.14 -3.37
N ARG A 162 13.87 -9.93 -3.62
CA ARG A 162 13.77 -8.79 -2.69
C ARG A 162 12.36 -8.21 -2.61
N LEU A 163 11.51 -8.48 -3.61
CA LEU A 163 10.13 -7.98 -3.73
C LEU A 163 9.08 -8.95 -3.19
N LYS A 164 9.47 -9.89 -2.32
CA LYS A 164 8.52 -10.78 -1.64
C LYS A 164 7.85 -10.07 -0.47
N LEU A 165 6.54 -10.28 -0.34
CA LEU A 165 5.70 -9.62 0.65
C LEU A 165 5.95 -10.10 2.10
N ALA A 166 6.48 -11.32 2.26
CA ALA A 166 6.95 -11.91 3.51
C ALA A 166 7.97 -13.03 3.24
#